data_AF-A0A4R4SVN3-F1
#
_entry.id   AF-A0A4R4SVN3-F1
#
_cell.length_a   1.000
_cell.length_b   1.000
_cell.length_c   1.000
_cell.angle_alpha   90.00
_cell.angle_beta   90.00
_cell.angle_gamma   90.00
#
_symmetry.space_group_name_H-M   'P 1'
#
loop_
_entity.id
_entity.type
_entity.pdbx_description
1 polymer ?
#
loop_
_entity_poly.entity_id
_entity_poly.type
_entity_poly.pdbx_seq_one_letter_code
_entity_poly.pdbx_strand_id
1 'polypeptide(L)'
;MVDKVVLFVCEHGAGRSRLAAAWFDGLSIDGWTATSAGMEPQAQVSAHAARLLVGTPVEGLLDAAPPRSLSAVPAPDVIVAIDCPGSVPGAVRWTLEHQEFSEAMSEEIRERAATLVRSLNAGDRP
;
A
#
# COMPACT_ATOMS: atom_id res chain seq x y z
N MET A 1 22.29 6.68 -1.80
CA MET A 1 21.20 7.14 -2.69
C MET A 1 19.95 7.18 -1.84
N VAL A 2 19.09 8.19 -1.99
CA VAL A 2 17.80 8.20 -1.28
C VAL A 2 16.85 7.39 -2.16
N ASP A 3 16.32 6.30 -1.62
CA ASP A 3 15.35 5.47 -2.33
C ASP A 3 14.08 6.29 -2.56
N LYS A 4 13.49 6.15 -3.75
CA LYS A 4 12.19 6.77 -4.05
C LYS A 4 11.10 6.08 -3.25
N VAL A 5 10.06 6.82 -2.89
CA VAL A 5 9.00 6.33 -2.00
C VAL A 5 7.66 6.26 -2.70
N VAL A 6 7.04 5.08 -2.64
CA VAL A 6 5.61 4.89 -2.94
C VAL A 6 4.83 4.93 -1.63
N LEU A 7 3.87 5.85 -1.54
CA LEU A 7 2.94 5.94 -0.41
C LEU A 7 1.60 5.32 -0.79
N PHE A 8 1.24 4.22 -0.12
CA PHE A 8 -0.09 3.65 -0.19
C PHE A 8 -1.00 4.24 0.89
N VAL A 9 -2.19 4.66 0.49
CA VAL A 9 -3.18 5.32 1.34
C VAL A 9 -4.49 4.55 1.27
N CYS A 10 -5.09 4.25 2.41
CA CYS A 10 -6.50 3.84 2.48
C CYS A 10 -7.20 4.68 3.54
N GLU A 11 -8.49 4.48 3.79
CA GLU A 11 -9.23 5.23 4.82
C GLU A 11 -8.52 5.20 6.18
N HIS A 12 -8.32 4.01 6.76
CA HIS A 12 -7.82 3.88 8.13
C HIS A 12 -6.31 3.66 8.28
N GLY A 13 -5.56 3.52 7.18
CA GLY A 13 -4.11 3.27 7.20
C GLY A 13 -3.67 1.95 7.85
N ALA A 14 -4.60 1.03 8.12
CA ALA A 14 -4.36 -0.16 8.91
C ALA A 14 -4.53 -1.48 8.14
N GLY A 15 -4.97 -1.42 6.89
CA GLY A 15 -5.40 -2.60 6.13
C GLY A 15 -4.87 -2.61 4.70
N ARG A 16 -5.71 -2.25 3.73
CA ARG A 16 -5.42 -2.33 2.28
C ARG A 16 -4.10 -1.65 1.90
N SER A 17 -3.83 -0.45 2.42
CA SER A 17 -2.56 0.24 2.15
C SER A 17 -1.33 -0.49 2.69
N ARG A 18 -1.46 -1.23 3.80
CA ARG A 18 -0.37 -2.02 4.37
C ARG A 18 -0.15 -3.33 3.62
N LEU A 19 -1.23 -3.99 3.19
CA LEU A 19 -1.14 -5.13 2.28
C LEU A 19 -0.42 -4.72 0.99
N ALA A 20 -0.79 -3.57 0.42
CA ALA A 20 -0.16 -3.05 -0.79
C ALA A 20 1.32 -2.74 -0.60
N ALA A 21 1.70 -2.11 0.52
CA ALA A 21 3.10 -1.84 0.83
C ALA A 21 3.93 -3.13 0.98
N ALA A 22 3.43 -4.11 1.73
CA ALA A 22 4.11 -5.40 1.92
C ALA A 22 4.27 -6.16 0.60
N TRP A 23 3.22 -6.22 -0.23
CA TRP A 23 3.31 -6.84 -1.55
C TRP A 23 4.26 -6.11 -2.49
N PHE A 24 4.25 -4.77 -2.48
CA PHE A 24 5.16 -3.96 -3.30
C PHE A 24 6.63 -4.21 -2.95
N ASP A 25 6.99 -4.13 -1.67
CA ASP A 25 8.37 -4.37 -1.22
C ASP A 25 8.80 -5.82 -1.49
N GLY A 26 7.89 -6.78 -1.34
CA GLY A 26 8.15 -8.20 -1.63
C GLY A 26 8.43 -8.51 -3.10
N LEU A 27 7.96 -7.66 -4.03
CA LEU A 27 8.22 -7.81 -5.46
C LEU A 27 9.63 -7.33 -5.87
N SER A 28 10.42 -6.79 -4.94
CA SER A 28 11.83 -6.41 -5.09
C SER A 28 12.10 -5.50 -6.30
N ILE A 29 11.94 -4.19 -6.08
CA ILE A 29 12.25 -3.14 -7.05
C ILE A 29 13.47 -2.33 -6.61
N ASP A 30 14.45 -2.18 -7.50
CA ASP A 30 15.67 -1.45 -7.19
C ASP A 30 15.40 0.06 -7.05
N GLY A 31 15.87 0.64 -5.94
CA GLY A 31 15.80 2.09 -5.68
C GLY A 31 14.42 2.63 -5.31
N TRP A 32 13.46 1.75 -4.99
CA TRP A 32 12.13 2.11 -4.51
C TRP A 32 11.79 1.39 -3.21
N THR A 33 11.02 2.07 -2.36
CA THR A 33 10.47 1.51 -1.12
C THR A 33 9.01 1.89 -0.97
N ALA A 34 8.23 1.06 -0.29
CA ALA A 34 6.85 1.38 0.06
C ALA A 34 6.69 1.86 1.50
N THR A 35 5.66 2.68 1.70
CA THR A 35 5.15 2.97 3.03
C THR A 35 3.63 3.16 3.00
N SER A 36 3.01 3.25 4.17
CA SER A 36 1.55 3.35 4.28
C SER A 36 1.09 4.52 5.17
N ALA A 37 -0.12 5.00 4.89
CA ALA A 37 -0.84 5.96 5.72
C ALA A 37 -2.37 5.81 5.61
N GLY A 38 -3.08 6.49 6.52
CA GLY A 38 -4.53 6.62 6.54
C GLY A 38 -4.99 8.07 6.34
N MET A 39 -6.18 8.26 5.78
CA MET A 39 -6.86 9.56 5.82
C MET A 39 -7.47 9.83 7.20
N GLU A 40 -8.04 8.79 7.80
CA GLU A 40 -8.61 8.77 9.15
C GLU A 40 -7.99 7.60 9.94
N PRO A 41 -6.72 7.72 10.39
CA PRO A 41 -5.98 6.60 10.96
C PRO A 41 -6.66 6.02 12.20
N GLN A 42 -6.81 4.69 12.23
CA GLN A 42 -7.21 3.99 13.45
C GLN A 42 -6.02 3.70 14.36
N ALA A 43 -6.28 3.29 15.60
CA ALA A 43 -5.22 3.12 16.61
C ALA A 43 -4.27 1.93 16.35
N GLN A 44 -4.73 0.89 15.66
CA GLN A 44 -4.01 -0.38 15.55
C GLN A 44 -4.05 -0.94 14.13
N VAL A 45 -3.07 -1.79 13.80
CA VAL A 45 -3.06 -2.53 12.54
C VAL A 45 -4.25 -3.49 12.49
N SER A 46 -4.83 -3.69 11.30
CA SER A 46 -5.92 -4.63 11.12
C SER A 46 -5.45 -6.07 11.32
N ALA A 47 -6.07 -6.78 12.25
CA ALA A 47 -5.85 -8.21 12.41
C ALA A 47 -6.24 -9.01 11.15
N HIS A 48 -7.18 -8.51 10.34
CA HIS A 48 -7.53 -9.14 9.06
C HIS A 48 -6.40 -9.02 8.05
N ALA A 49 -5.74 -7.85 7.98
CA ALA A 49 -4.58 -7.67 7.11
C ALA A 49 -3.43 -8.59 7.51
N ALA A 50 -3.15 -8.71 8.81
CA ALA A 50 -2.14 -9.65 9.31
C ALA A 50 -2.46 -11.10 8.91
N ARG A 51 -3.70 -11.55 9.11
CA ARG A 51 -4.13 -12.92 8.73
C ARG A 51 -3.97 -13.21 7.24
N LEU A 52 -4.22 -12.22 6.38
CA LEU A 52 -4.13 -12.40 4.92
C LEU A 52 -2.70 -12.55 4.40
N LEU A 53 -1.69 -12.21 5.20
CA LEU A 53 -0.29 -12.40 4.82
C LEU A 53 0.35 -13.64 5.44
N VAL A 54 -0.31 -14.34 6.36
CA VAL A 54 0.22 -15.55 6.99
C VAL A 54 0.55 -16.60 5.93
N GLY A 55 1.78 -17.13 5.96
CA GLY A 55 2.27 -18.13 5.01
C GLY A 55 2.62 -17.58 3.62
N THR A 56 2.49 -16.27 3.41
CA THR A 56 2.92 -15.63 2.16
C THR A 56 4.40 -15.24 2.25
N PRO A 57 5.09 -15.04 1.11
CA PRO A 57 6.47 -14.56 1.11
C PRO A 57 6.68 -13.18 1.75
N VAL A 58 5.60 -12.40 1.92
CA VAL A 58 5.65 -11.02 2.43
C VAL A 58 5.12 -10.88 3.85
N GLU A 59 4.87 -12.00 4.55
CA GLU A 59 4.38 -11.99 5.95
C GLU A 59 5.25 -11.10 6.85
N GLY A 60 6.58 -11.21 6.73
CA GLY A 60 7.54 -10.42 7.51
C GLY A 60 7.68 -8.96 7.08
N LEU A 61 7.01 -8.52 6.00
CA LEU A 61 7.07 -7.15 5.48
C LEU A 61 5.86 -6.30 5.90
N LEU A 62 4.90 -6.88 6.62
CA LEU A 62 3.80 -6.12 7.16
C LEU A 62 4.32 -5.10 8.20
N ASP A 63 4.17 -3.81 7.91
CA ASP A 63 4.38 -2.77 8.90
C ASP A 63 3.48 -3.04 10.12
N ALA A 64 4.09 -3.12 11.31
CA ALA A 64 3.42 -3.34 12.58
C ALA A 64 3.31 -2.06 13.43
N ALA A 65 3.88 -0.93 12.98
CA ALA A 65 3.80 0.34 13.68
C ALA A 65 2.35 0.88 13.70
N PRO A 66 1.98 1.75 14.65
CA PRO A 66 0.65 2.37 14.65
C PRO A 66 0.33 3.08 13.32
N PRO A 67 -0.90 2.96 12.80
CA PRO A 67 -1.31 3.70 11.61
C PRO A 67 -1.13 5.21 11.80
N ARG A 68 -0.67 5.88 10.75
CA ARG A 68 -0.34 7.32 10.76
C ARG A 68 -1.13 8.07 9.69
N SER A 69 -1.34 9.36 9.93
CA SER A 69 -2.03 10.22 8.97
C SER A 69 -1.19 10.44 7.72
N LEU A 70 -1.86 10.57 6.57
CA LEU A 70 -1.25 11.00 5.31
C LEU A 70 -0.41 12.27 5.50
N SER A 71 -0.87 13.22 6.32
CA SER A 71 -0.15 14.48 6.57
C SER A 71 1.15 14.31 7.38
N ALA A 72 1.33 13.16 8.05
CA ALA A 72 2.54 12.84 8.80
C ALA A 72 3.61 12.13 7.95
N VAL A 73 3.34 11.92 6.67
CA VAL A 73 4.28 11.28 5.75
C VAL A 73 5.07 12.37 5.01
N PRO A 74 6.41 12.31 4.98
CA PRO A 74 7.22 13.16 4.11
C PRO A 74 6.80 13.04 2.65
N ALA A 75 7.04 14.07 1.83
CA ALA A 75 6.61 14.10 0.44
C ALA A 75 7.09 12.87 -0.35
N PRO A 76 6.17 11.97 -0.78
CA PRO A 76 6.54 10.77 -1.54
C PRO A 76 6.64 11.08 -3.03
N ASP A 77 7.32 10.21 -3.78
CA ASP A 77 7.44 10.32 -5.25
C ASP A 77 6.15 9.90 -5.96
N VAL A 78 5.46 8.89 -5.42
CA VAL A 78 4.21 8.33 -5.92
C VAL A 78 3.22 8.14 -4.78
N ILE A 79 1.95 8.51 -5.00
CA ILE A 79 0.86 8.27 -4.05
C ILE A 79 -0.16 7.34 -4.71
N VAL A 80 -0.59 6.30 -4.00
CA VAL A 80 -1.64 5.38 -4.43
C VAL A 80 -2.76 5.42 -3.39
N ALA A 81 -3.95 5.82 -3.79
CA ALA A 81 -5.14 5.85 -2.93
C ALA A 81 -6.05 4.64 -3.22
N ILE A 82 -6.27 3.80 -2.22
CA ILE A 82 -7.00 2.53 -2.31
C ILE A 82 -8.33 2.65 -1.57
N ASP A 83 -9.43 2.65 -2.32
CA ASP A 83 -10.80 2.78 -1.80
C ASP A 83 -10.99 3.94 -0.81
N CYS A 84 -10.24 5.03 -0.96
CA CYS A 84 -10.38 6.20 -0.10
C CYS A 84 -11.74 6.90 -0.35
N PRO A 85 -12.54 7.23 0.69
CA PRO A 85 -13.84 7.90 0.55
C PRO A 85 -13.77 9.32 -0.05
N GLY A 86 -12.59 9.94 -0.04
CA GLY A 86 -12.34 11.26 -0.61
C GLY A 86 -11.18 11.26 -1.62
N SER A 87 -10.96 12.39 -2.28
CA SER A 87 -9.82 12.57 -3.18
C SER A 87 -8.51 12.76 -2.40
N VAL A 88 -7.45 12.12 -2.88
CA VAL A 88 -6.08 12.37 -2.43
C VAL A 88 -5.36 13.05 -3.60
N PRO A 89 -5.01 14.34 -3.51
CA PRO A 89 -4.41 15.08 -4.62
C PRO A 89 -3.13 14.41 -5.13
N GLY A 90 -3.03 14.27 -6.45
CA GLY A 90 -1.86 13.65 -7.10
C GLY A 90 -1.74 12.14 -6.93
N ALA A 91 -2.75 11.47 -6.35
CA ALA A 91 -2.73 10.03 -6.17
C ALA A 91 -3.31 9.27 -7.37
N VAL A 92 -2.66 8.16 -7.72
CA VAL A 92 -3.24 7.11 -8.55
C VAL A 92 -4.35 6.42 -7.75
N ARG A 93 -5.55 6.35 -8.31
CA ARG A 93 -6.69 5.73 -7.62
C ARG A 93 -6.80 4.25 -7.96
N TRP A 94 -6.78 3.41 -6.94
CA TRP A 94 -7.19 2.02 -7.00
C TRP A 94 -8.59 1.89 -6.39
N THR A 95 -9.54 1.46 -7.21
CA THR A 95 -10.86 1.02 -6.76
C THR A 95 -10.87 -0.49 -6.85
N LEU A 96 -10.93 -1.18 -5.71
CA LEU A 96 -10.88 -2.64 -5.68
C LEU A 96 -12.23 -3.25 -6.10
N GLU A 97 -12.19 -4.39 -6.77
CA GLU A 97 -13.39 -5.17 -7.06
C GLU A 97 -13.86 -5.90 -5.79
N HIS A 98 -12.91 -6.40 -5.00
CA HIS A 98 -13.18 -7.10 -3.74
C HIS A 98 -13.05 -6.16 -2.54
N GLN A 99 -14.19 -5.72 -2.00
CA GLN A 99 -14.22 -4.75 -0.89
C GLN A 99 -13.99 -5.39 0.49
N GLU A 100 -14.35 -6.68 0.64
CA GLU A 100 -14.18 -7.42 1.88
C GLU A 100 -12.74 -7.89 2.07
N PHE A 101 -12.28 -7.92 3.33
CA PHE A 101 -10.97 -8.48 3.68
C PHE A 101 -10.97 -9.99 3.45
N SER A 102 -10.46 -10.39 2.28
CA SER A 102 -10.46 -11.76 1.77
C SER A 102 -9.16 -12.04 1.00
N GLU A 103 -8.88 -13.31 0.74
CA GLU A 103 -7.75 -13.72 -0.10
C GLU A 103 -7.84 -13.11 -1.50
N ALA A 104 -9.04 -13.05 -2.08
CA ALA A 104 -9.28 -12.43 -3.39
C ALA A 104 -8.90 -10.93 -3.40
N MET A 105 -9.23 -10.18 -2.34
CA MET A 105 -8.83 -8.78 -2.21
C MET A 105 -7.31 -8.62 -2.06
N SER A 106 -6.67 -9.49 -1.27
CA SER A 106 -5.20 -9.48 -1.12
C SER A 106 -4.50 -9.78 -2.45
N GLU A 107 -5.02 -10.74 -3.20
CA GLU A 107 -4.52 -11.11 -4.52
C GLU A 107 -4.69 -10.00 -5.55
N GLU A 108 -5.85 -9.33 -5.57
CA GLU A 108 -6.08 -8.16 -6.42
C GLU A 108 -5.07 -7.05 -6.11
N ILE A 109 -4.80 -6.78 -4.83
CA ILE A 109 -3.78 -5.81 -4.40
C ILE A 109 -2.39 -6.24 -4.91
N ARG A 110 -2.05 -7.53 -4.80
CA ARG A 110 -0.76 -8.07 -5.27
C ARG A 110 -0.59 -7.86 -6.78
N GLU A 111 -1.62 -8.11 -7.58
CA GLU A 111 -1.59 -7.92 -9.03
C GLU A 111 -1.46 -6.44 -9.44
N ARG A 112 -2.18 -5.56 -8.74
CA ARG A 112 -2.06 -4.10 -8.93
C ARG A 112 -0.67 -3.60 -8.55
N ALA A 113 -0.11 -4.08 -7.44
CA ALA A 113 1.27 -3.77 -7.05
C ALA A 113 2.29 -4.25 -8.08
N ALA A 114 2.13 -5.46 -8.63
CA ALA A 114 2.97 -5.96 -9.71
C ALA A 114 2.88 -5.12 -10.98
N THR A 115 1.69 -4.60 -11.30
CA THR A 115 1.50 -3.67 -12.43
C THR A 115 2.20 -2.34 -12.19
N LEU A 116 2.10 -1.79 -10.99
CA LEU A 116 2.81 -0.58 -10.61
C LEU A 116 4.33 -0.76 -10.70
N VAL A 117 4.88 -1.86 -10.16
CA VAL A 117 6.31 -2.18 -10.26
C VAL A 117 6.78 -2.21 -11.72
N ARG A 118 6.02 -2.84 -12.62
CA ARG A 118 6.36 -2.86 -14.05
C ARG A 118 6.39 -1.47 -14.67
N SER A 119 5.43 -0.61 -14.32
CA SER A 119 5.38 0.77 -14.80
C SER A 119 6.57 1.59 -14.29
N LEU A 120 6.91 1.49 -13.00
CA LEU A 120 8.04 2.20 -12.42
C LEU A 120 9.39 1.74 -13.01
N ASN A 121 9.54 0.44 -13.29
CA ASN A 121 10.72 -0.10 -13.96
C ASN A 121 10.87 0.38 -15.41
N ALA A 122 9.76 0.65 -16.10
CA ALA A 122 9.77 1.26 -17.43
C ALA A 122 10.13 2.76 -17.40
N GLY A 123 10.21 3.37 -16.20
CA GLY A 123 10.44 4.81 -16.02
C GLY A 123 9.17 5.64 -16.19
N ASP A 124 8.01 5.00 -16.29
CA ASP A 124 6.72 5.68 -16.40
C ASP A 124 6.32 6.29 -15.05
N ARG A 125 5.74 7.48 -15.11
CA ARG A 125 5.05 8.04 -13.95
C ARG A 125 3.57 7.65 -14.06
N PRO A 126 3.05 6.86 -13.11
CA PRO A 126 1.66 6.41 -13.14
C PRO A 126 0.67 7.53 -12.81
#